data_AF-A0AAD1WJ46-F1
#
_entry.id   AF-A0AAD1WJ46-F1
#
_cell.length_a   1.000
_cell.length_b   1.000
_cell.length_c   1.000
_cell.angle_alpha   90.00
_cell.angle_beta   90.00
_cell.angle_gamma   90.00
#
_symmetry.space_group_name_H-M   'P 1'
#
loop_
_entity.id
_entity.type
_entity.pdbx_description
1 polymer ?
#
loop_
_entity_poly.entity_id
_entity_poly.type
_entity_poly.pdbx_seq_one_letter_code
_entity_poly.pdbx_strand_id
1 'polypeptide(L)'
;MVSRHRVWKSCCLGGLWWFHSCKCERPKDKEPKTTHECIRVLVIFAIFAFTFIWLYVTLILGNDIHNFNEYIFRSAGLWVDWSLVLVIVTAVLLTYCSFLLLTSLCLTLCGQPVILHIIHKVLLTLCFVLVTLGIVFLDLKWKEEWDAVSISLQMTSPFLHIGAVVGVSAFAWVVAGYYWGTSSKVFKWIILTVFAILLVALYISPLFISSPCILESSKLPSKPKIYGHRGAPMLAPENTMMSFDKLVAVGADVFETDVMVSLDGIPFLMHDSTLQRTTNVKNVFPNQEKENSSNFTWSDLQQLNAGEWFLQKNPFHTLGSLSEPDIQEVKKQKIPSLENLLNAAEKHNISVLFDLRQPPDGHPFNETYVNVTLTTILNSKIRPELVLWLPDEERNLVIVEAPGFRQIYGRKKEENETLDFVNLSYKNLTVSEVR
;
A
#
# COMPACT_ATOMS: atom_id res chain seq x y z
N MET A 1 -18.52 -53.27 -8.44
CA MET A 1 -17.92 -51.99 -7.98
C MET A 1 -16.45 -52.09 -7.54
N VAL A 2 -15.92 -53.26 -7.16
CA VAL A 2 -14.53 -53.41 -6.63
C VAL A 2 -13.42 -53.35 -7.71
N SER A 3 -13.71 -53.58 -9.00
CA SER A 3 -12.68 -53.59 -10.06
C SER A 3 -12.28 -52.20 -10.56
N ARG A 4 -13.23 -51.27 -10.75
CA ARG A 4 -12.95 -49.89 -11.19
C ARG A 4 -12.06 -49.12 -10.20
N HIS A 5 -12.28 -49.30 -8.89
CA HIS A 5 -11.49 -48.66 -7.84
C HIS A 5 -10.02 -49.15 -7.80
N ARG A 6 -9.79 -50.42 -8.17
CA ARG A 6 -8.46 -51.05 -8.20
C ARG A 6 -7.67 -50.62 -9.44
N VAL A 7 -8.35 -50.46 -10.58
CA VAL A 7 -7.77 -49.95 -11.84
C VAL A 7 -7.43 -48.46 -11.72
N TRP A 8 -8.33 -47.63 -11.17
CA TRP A 8 -8.06 -46.21 -10.94
C TRP A 8 -6.90 -45.97 -9.97
N LYS A 9 -6.84 -46.72 -8.85
CA LYS A 9 -5.68 -46.69 -7.95
C LYS A 9 -4.38 -47.06 -8.69
N SER A 10 -4.40 -48.07 -9.55
CA SER A 10 -3.18 -48.53 -10.24
C SER A 10 -2.72 -47.59 -11.36
N CYS A 11 -3.64 -46.94 -12.09
CA CYS A 11 -3.29 -45.97 -13.15
C CYS A 11 -2.82 -44.63 -12.58
N CYS A 12 -3.50 -44.07 -11.57
CA CYS A 12 -3.10 -42.81 -10.94
C CYS A 12 -1.77 -42.95 -10.18
N LEU A 13 -1.54 -44.06 -9.46
CA LEU A 13 -0.23 -44.33 -8.86
C LEU A 13 0.88 -44.48 -9.91
N GLY A 14 0.59 -45.15 -11.03
CA GLY A 14 1.55 -45.34 -12.10
C GLY A 14 2.02 -44.02 -12.70
N GLY A 15 1.08 -43.09 -12.96
CA GLY A 15 1.40 -41.75 -13.45
C GLY A 15 2.19 -40.91 -12.44
N LEU A 16 1.80 -40.92 -11.16
CA LEU A 16 2.50 -40.21 -10.08
C LEU A 16 3.93 -40.74 -9.91
N TRP A 17 4.10 -42.06 -9.94
CA TRP A 17 5.40 -42.69 -9.80
C TRP A 17 6.29 -42.47 -11.03
N TRP A 18 5.72 -42.55 -12.23
CA TRP A 18 6.43 -42.22 -13.47
C TRP A 18 6.91 -40.76 -13.47
N PHE A 19 6.07 -39.82 -13.05
CA PHE A 19 6.47 -38.42 -12.96
C PHE A 19 7.63 -38.23 -11.99
N HIS A 20 7.53 -38.78 -10.78
CA HIS A 20 8.51 -38.54 -9.72
C HIS A 20 9.87 -39.23 -9.99
N SER A 21 9.83 -40.43 -10.56
CA SER A 21 11.01 -41.28 -10.77
C SER A 21 11.53 -41.33 -12.21
N CYS A 22 10.74 -40.88 -13.18
CA CYS A 22 10.92 -41.05 -14.63
C CYS A 22 11.09 -42.51 -15.08
N LYS A 23 10.56 -43.46 -14.31
CA LYS A 23 10.57 -44.89 -14.64
C LYS A 23 9.18 -45.40 -14.99
N CYS A 24 9.08 -46.37 -15.90
CA CYS A 24 7.80 -46.92 -16.37
C CYS A 24 7.25 -48.06 -15.49
N GLU A 25 8.09 -48.81 -14.77
CA GLU A 25 7.68 -49.97 -13.97
C GLU A 25 7.74 -49.77 -12.46
N ARG A 26 6.59 -49.64 -11.81
CA ARG A 26 6.49 -49.50 -10.35
C ARG A 26 6.84 -50.81 -9.61
N PRO A 27 7.41 -50.75 -8.39
CA PRO A 27 7.52 -51.92 -7.53
C PRO A 27 6.13 -52.48 -7.22
N LYS A 28 5.97 -53.81 -7.32
CA LYS A 28 4.69 -54.49 -7.12
C LYS A 28 4.35 -54.68 -5.64
N ASP A 29 5.35 -54.71 -4.77
CA ASP A 29 5.21 -54.96 -3.34
C ASP A 29 5.34 -53.67 -2.51
N LYS A 30 4.71 -53.68 -1.33
CA LYS A 30 4.92 -52.62 -0.33
C LYS A 30 6.29 -52.82 0.31
N GLU A 31 7.25 -51.98 -0.04
CA GLU A 31 8.54 -51.95 0.65
C GLU A 31 8.43 -51.22 2.01
N PRO A 32 9.15 -51.69 3.04
CA PRO A 32 9.25 -50.96 4.30
C PRO A 32 9.91 -49.60 4.08
N LYS A 33 9.29 -48.55 4.62
CA LYS A 33 9.79 -47.17 4.48
C LYS A 33 11.22 -47.07 5.01
N THR A 34 12.14 -46.58 4.18
CA THR A 34 13.55 -46.43 4.56
C THR A 34 13.84 -45.03 5.10
N THR A 35 14.86 -44.89 5.96
CA THR A 35 15.31 -43.59 6.50
C THR A 35 15.61 -42.58 5.39
N HIS A 36 16.17 -43.05 4.27
CA HIS A 36 16.50 -42.21 3.12
C HIS A 36 15.28 -41.60 2.41
N GLU A 37 14.14 -42.28 2.41
CA GLU A 37 12.90 -41.75 1.83
C GLU A 37 12.32 -40.62 2.67
N CYS A 38 12.35 -40.77 4.00
CA CYS A 38 11.92 -39.72 4.92
C CYS A 38 12.77 -38.45 4.74
N ILE A 39 14.08 -38.60 4.61
CA ILE A 39 15.00 -37.47 4.37
C ILE A 39 14.67 -36.75 3.06
N ARG A 40 14.36 -37.47 1.98
CA ARG A 40 14.02 -36.86 0.69
C ARG A 40 12.75 -36.01 0.76
N VAL A 41 11.70 -36.53 1.41
CA VAL A 41 10.44 -35.79 1.60
C VAL A 41 10.68 -34.55 2.48
N LEU A 42 11.50 -34.66 3.52
CA LEU A 42 11.87 -33.52 4.37
C LEU A 42 12.62 -32.43 3.60
N VAL A 43 13.53 -32.79 2.69
CA VAL A 43 14.24 -31.82 1.84
C VAL A 43 13.27 -31.09 0.92
N ILE A 44 12.34 -31.83 0.27
CA ILE A 44 11.33 -31.22 -0.60
C ILE A 44 10.43 -30.27 0.21
N PHE A 45 10.03 -30.68 1.41
CA PHE A 45 9.25 -29.84 2.33
C PHE A 45 10.00 -28.57 2.74
N ALA A 46 11.29 -28.67 3.08
CA ALA A 46 12.11 -27.53 3.48
C ALA A 46 12.24 -26.51 2.34
N ILE A 47 12.47 -26.97 1.10
CA ILE A 47 12.54 -26.08 -0.08
C ILE A 47 11.17 -25.45 -0.34
N PHE A 48 10.08 -26.22 -0.26
CA PHE A 48 8.73 -25.67 -0.37
C PHE A 48 8.47 -24.57 0.68
N ALA A 49 8.79 -24.82 1.94
CA ALA A 49 8.59 -23.85 3.02
C ALA A 49 9.45 -22.59 2.82
N PHE A 50 10.69 -22.75 2.40
CA PHE A 50 11.58 -21.64 2.08
C PHE A 50 11.04 -20.76 0.94
N THR A 51 10.58 -21.39 -0.15
CA THR A 51 9.95 -20.68 -1.28
C THR A 51 8.61 -20.06 -0.90
N PHE A 52 7.85 -20.68 0.01
CA PHE A 52 6.60 -20.13 0.53
C PHE A 52 6.83 -18.86 1.35
N ILE A 53 7.84 -18.86 2.22
CA ILE A 53 8.28 -17.67 2.96
C ILE A 53 8.72 -16.58 1.97
N TRP A 54 9.47 -16.95 0.94
CA TRP A 54 9.87 -16.00 -0.10
C TRP A 54 8.69 -15.41 -0.88
N LEU A 55 7.67 -16.20 -1.20
CA LEU A 55 6.44 -15.67 -1.80
C LEU A 55 5.79 -14.65 -0.89
N TYR A 56 5.66 -14.95 0.41
CA TYR A 56 5.12 -14.00 1.38
C TYR A 56 5.92 -12.69 1.38
N VAL A 57 7.25 -12.77 1.49
CA VAL A 57 8.13 -11.59 1.41
C VAL A 57 7.89 -10.82 0.10
N THR A 58 7.92 -11.50 -1.04
CA THR A 58 7.69 -10.89 -2.36
C THR A 58 6.34 -10.18 -2.46
N LEU A 59 5.28 -10.74 -1.87
CA LEU A 59 3.95 -10.13 -1.84
C LEU A 59 3.90 -8.87 -0.95
N ILE A 60 4.64 -8.85 0.17
CA ILE A 60 4.71 -7.67 1.05
C ILE A 60 5.52 -6.54 0.41
N LEU A 61 6.64 -6.89 -0.23
CA LEU A 61 7.41 -5.96 -1.08
C LEU A 61 6.57 -5.44 -2.26
N GLY A 62 5.42 -6.08 -2.51
CA GLY A 62 4.39 -5.64 -3.45
C GLY A 62 3.99 -4.17 -3.32
N ASN A 63 4.01 -3.63 -2.10
CA ASN A 63 3.62 -2.24 -1.86
C ASN A 63 4.70 -1.23 -2.32
N ASP A 64 5.96 -1.64 -2.39
CA ASP A 64 7.13 -0.79 -2.74
C ASP A 64 7.69 -1.12 -4.15
N ILE A 65 6.89 -1.83 -4.95
CA ILE A 65 7.18 -2.30 -6.31
C ILE A 65 7.70 -1.22 -7.26
N HIS A 66 7.26 0.03 -7.07
CA HIS A 66 7.66 1.13 -7.94
C HIS A 66 9.19 1.35 -7.89
N ASN A 67 9.77 1.28 -6.70
CA ASN A 67 11.21 1.43 -6.51
C ASN A 67 12.00 0.30 -7.18
N PHE A 68 11.48 -0.94 -7.14
CA PHE A 68 12.11 -2.08 -7.81
C PHE A 68 12.06 -1.98 -9.33
N ASN A 69 10.90 -1.65 -9.88
CA ASN A 69 10.75 -1.47 -11.33
C ASN A 69 11.64 -0.33 -11.83
N GLU A 70 11.71 0.78 -11.09
CA GLU A 70 12.56 1.92 -11.45
C GLU A 70 14.06 1.58 -11.39
N TYR A 71 14.51 0.85 -10.37
CA TYR A 71 15.91 0.41 -10.25
C TYR A 71 16.34 -0.47 -11.43
N ILE A 72 15.54 -1.46 -11.80
CA ILE A 72 15.83 -2.33 -12.94
C ILE A 72 15.75 -1.54 -14.24
N PHE A 73 14.77 -0.65 -14.40
CA PHE A 73 14.68 0.23 -15.55
C PHE A 73 15.93 1.10 -15.72
N ARG A 74 16.42 1.73 -14.66
CA ARG A 74 17.66 2.55 -14.69
C ARG A 74 18.88 1.74 -15.10
N SER A 75 18.90 0.44 -14.79
CA SER A 75 20.02 -0.45 -15.11
C SER A 75 19.93 -1.09 -16.51
N ALA A 76 18.73 -1.51 -16.92
CA ALA A 76 18.49 -2.31 -18.12
C ALA A 76 17.92 -1.50 -19.31
N GLY A 77 17.42 -0.29 -19.07
CA GLY A 77 16.81 0.59 -20.08
C GLY A 77 15.44 0.12 -20.62
N LEU A 78 14.88 -0.96 -20.06
CA LEU A 78 13.62 -1.56 -20.49
C LEU A 78 12.56 -1.41 -19.39
N TRP A 79 11.52 -0.63 -19.69
CA TRP A 79 10.38 -0.47 -18.78
C TRP A 79 9.46 -1.68 -18.90
N VAL A 80 9.60 -2.59 -17.93
CA VAL A 80 8.74 -3.76 -17.73
C VAL A 80 8.31 -3.73 -16.27
N ASP A 81 7.13 -4.27 -15.98
CA ASP A 81 6.72 -4.53 -14.61
C ASP A 81 7.47 -5.75 -14.06
N TRP A 82 8.75 -5.54 -13.75
CA TRP A 82 9.66 -6.56 -13.24
C TRP A 82 9.16 -7.19 -11.96
N SER A 83 8.41 -6.43 -11.16
CA SER A 83 7.83 -6.94 -9.92
C SER A 83 6.79 -8.03 -10.17
N LEU A 84 5.92 -7.83 -11.17
CA LEU A 84 4.94 -8.82 -11.57
C LEU A 84 5.65 -10.08 -12.09
N VAL A 85 6.75 -9.90 -12.84
CA VAL A 85 7.61 -11.01 -13.25
C VAL A 85 8.19 -11.75 -12.04
N LEU A 86 8.68 -11.04 -11.02
CA LEU A 86 9.21 -11.65 -9.79
C LEU A 86 8.14 -12.45 -9.03
N VAL A 87 6.92 -11.91 -8.90
CA VAL A 87 5.78 -12.59 -8.28
C VAL A 87 5.40 -13.84 -9.09
N ILE A 88 5.30 -13.74 -10.42
CA ILE A 88 4.97 -14.86 -11.30
C ILE A 88 6.02 -15.96 -11.20
N VAL A 89 7.31 -15.61 -11.30
CA VAL A 89 8.42 -16.58 -11.18
C VAL A 89 8.35 -17.28 -9.83
N THR A 90 8.16 -16.52 -8.74
CA THR A 90 8.05 -17.08 -7.39
C THR A 90 6.84 -18.00 -7.24
N ALA A 91 5.69 -17.63 -7.80
CA ALA A 91 4.49 -18.45 -7.80
C ALA A 91 4.66 -19.76 -8.60
N VAL A 92 5.36 -19.71 -9.75
CA VAL A 92 5.69 -20.89 -10.55
C VAL A 92 6.63 -21.84 -9.77
N LEU A 93 7.68 -21.29 -9.15
CA LEU A 93 8.59 -22.07 -8.30
C LEU A 93 7.85 -22.73 -7.13
N LEU A 94 6.98 -21.99 -6.44
CA LEU A 94 6.18 -22.51 -5.34
C LEU A 94 5.21 -23.61 -5.82
N THR A 95 4.53 -23.40 -6.93
CA THR A 95 3.59 -24.37 -7.51
C THR A 95 4.30 -25.67 -7.85
N TYR A 96 5.49 -25.57 -8.44
CA TYR A 96 6.34 -26.73 -8.73
C TYR A 96 6.76 -27.49 -7.47
N CYS A 97 7.24 -26.78 -6.43
CA CYS A 97 7.60 -27.39 -5.15
C CYS A 97 6.39 -28.02 -4.46
N SER A 98 5.23 -27.37 -4.51
CA SER A 98 3.96 -27.88 -3.97
C SER A 98 3.54 -29.18 -4.65
N PHE A 99 3.66 -29.23 -5.99
CA PHE A 99 3.34 -30.42 -6.76
C PHE A 99 4.28 -31.59 -6.40
N LEU A 100 5.59 -31.36 -6.32
CA LEU A 100 6.55 -32.38 -5.89
C LEU A 100 6.29 -32.86 -4.46
N LEU A 101 5.98 -31.95 -3.53
CA LEU A 101 5.64 -32.30 -2.16
C LEU A 101 4.36 -33.13 -2.09
N LEU A 102 3.30 -32.69 -2.77
CA LEU A 102 2.01 -33.40 -2.78
C LEU A 102 2.15 -34.80 -3.38
N THR A 103 2.84 -34.93 -4.51
CA THR A 103 3.08 -36.23 -5.15
C THR A 103 3.97 -37.13 -4.28
N SER A 104 5.00 -36.60 -3.62
CA SER A 104 5.80 -37.30 -2.61
C SER A 104 4.97 -37.82 -1.45
N LEU A 105 4.08 -37.00 -0.89
CA LEU A 105 3.19 -37.38 0.20
C LEU A 105 2.20 -38.46 -0.25
N CYS A 106 1.59 -38.33 -1.43
CA CYS A 106 0.69 -39.34 -2.01
C CYS A 106 1.38 -40.68 -2.21
N LEU A 107 2.59 -40.70 -2.77
CA LEU A 107 3.38 -41.93 -2.94
C LEU A 107 3.68 -42.58 -1.58
N THR A 108 4.04 -41.76 -0.59
CA THR A 108 4.37 -42.27 0.75
C THR A 108 3.13 -42.80 1.49
N LEU A 109 1.97 -42.17 1.32
CA LEU A 109 0.69 -42.64 1.85
C LEU A 109 0.25 -43.97 1.21
N CYS A 110 0.60 -44.18 -0.05
CA CYS A 110 0.30 -45.42 -0.75
C CYS A 110 1.33 -46.54 -0.51
N GLY A 111 2.39 -46.28 0.28
CA GLY A 111 3.46 -47.23 0.56
C GLY A 111 4.30 -47.53 -0.69
N GLN A 112 4.55 -46.51 -1.52
CA GLN A 112 5.44 -46.60 -2.67
C GLN A 112 6.73 -45.83 -2.38
N PRO A 113 7.89 -46.26 -2.92
CA PRO A 113 9.16 -45.59 -2.69
C PRO A 113 9.22 -44.22 -3.38
N VAL A 114 9.78 -43.24 -2.67
CA VAL A 114 9.97 -41.88 -3.18
C VAL A 114 11.34 -41.77 -3.84
N ILE A 115 11.38 -42.03 -5.15
CA ILE A 115 12.58 -41.88 -5.98
C ILE A 115 12.44 -40.58 -6.75
N LEU A 116 13.37 -39.65 -6.55
CA LEU A 116 13.39 -38.36 -7.23
C LEU A 116 14.37 -38.41 -8.42
N HIS A 117 13.87 -38.18 -9.63
CA HIS A 117 14.69 -38.12 -10.84
C HIS A 117 15.71 -36.97 -10.80
N ILE A 118 16.81 -37.09 -11.56
CA ILE A 118 17.90 -36.09 -11.56
C ILE A 118 17.41 -34.69 -11.97
N ILE A 119 16.46 -34.62 -12.91
CA ILE A 119 15.88 -33.35 -13.37
C ILE A 119 15.23 -32.60 -12.20
N HIS A 120 14.44 -33.27 -11.37
CA HIS A 120 13.80 -32.64 -10.22
C HIS A 120 14.81 -32.22 -9.14
N LYS A 121 15.90 -32.98 -8.96
CA LYS A 121 17.00 -32.55 -8.07
C LYS A 121 17.62 -31.25 -8.56
N VAL A 122 17.93 -31.15 -9.84
CA VAL A 122 18.50 -29.94 -10.46
C VAL A 122 17.54 -28.76 -10.32
N LEU A 123 16.25 -28.95 -10.62
CA LEU A 123 15.24 -27.90 -10.53
C LEU A 123 14.98 -27.43 -9.10
N LEU A 124 14.98 -28.35 -8.11
CA LEU A 124 14.88 -27.98 -6.70
C LEU A 124 16.11 -27.20 -6.22
N THR A 125 17.31 -27.60 -6.64
CA THR A 125 18.55 -26.85 -6.34
C THR A 125 18.50 -25.46 -6.97
N LEU A 126 18.07 -25.36 -8.23
CA LEU A 126 17.90 -24.07 -8.90
C LEU A 126 16.90 -23.17 -8.16
N CYS A 127 15.76 -23.73 -7.74
CA CYS A 127 14.77 -23.02 -6.95
C CYS A 127 15.38 -22.46 -5.65
N PHE A 128 16.10 -23.30 -4.90
CA PHE A 128 16.78 -22.88 -3.66
C PHE A 128 17.79 -21.75 -3.91
N VAL A 129 18.60 -21.87 -4.97
CA VAL A 129 19.59 -20.85 -5.34
C VAL A 129 18.90 -19.53 -5.71
N LEU A 130 17.85 -19.57 -6.54
CA LEU A 130 17.13 -18.36 -6.96
C LEU A 130 16.49 -17.63 -5.77
N VAL A 131 15.84 -18.35 -4.85
CA VAL A 131 15.26 -17.76 -3.65
C VAL A 131 16.34 -17.16 -2.75
N THR A 132 17.46 -17.86 -2.59
CA THR A 132 18.60 -17.37 -1.79
C THR A 132 19.18 -16.08 -2.39
N LEU A 133 19.35 -16.03 -3.71
CA LEU A 133 19.80 -14.82 -4.40
C LEU A 133 18.83 -13.66 -4.21
N GLY A 134 17.51 -13.92 -4.24
CA GLY A 134 16.48 -12.91 -3.96
C GLY A 134 16.59 -12.33 -2.55
N ILE A 135 16.75 -13.18 -1.54
CA ILE A 135 16.91 -12.77 -0.13
C ILE A 135 18.20 -11.96 0.05
N VAL A 136 19.32 -12.43 -0.51
CA VAL A 136 20.61 -11.72 -0.43
C VAL A 136 20.54 -10.37 -1.15
N PHE A 137 19.87 -10.29 -2.31
CA PHE A 137 19.65 -9.04 -3.00
C PHE A 137 18.86 -8.05 -2.14
N LEU A 138 17.78 -8.51 -1.52
CA LEU A 138 16.96 -7.70 -0.62
C LEU A 138 17.79 -7.15 0.55
N ASP A 139 18.57 -8.01 1.22
CA ASP A 139 19.42 -7.61 2.35
C ASP A 139 20.53 -6.62 1.97
N LEU A 140 21.10 -6.76 0.77
CA LEU A 140 22.20 -5.89 0.30
C LEU A 140 21.73 -4.56 -0.30
N LYS A 141 20.53 -4.51 -0.89
CA LYS A 141 20.05 -3.32 -1.61
C LYS A 141 18.93 -2.58 -0.89
N TRP A 142 18.07 -3.28 -0.17
CA TRP A 142 16.85 -2.74 0.44
C TRP A 142 16.60 -3.40 1.79
N LYS A 143 17.54 -3.17 2.69
CA LYS A 143 17.47 -3.72 4.04
C LYS A 143 16.27 -3.16 4.81
N GLU A 144 15.88 -1.92 4.49
CA GLU A 144 14.76 -1.21 5.11
C GLU A 144 13.43 -1.92 4.89
N GLU A 145 13.28 -2.64 3.77
CA GLU A 145 12.05 -3.34 3.41
C GLU A 145 11.74 -4.54 4.33
N TRP A 146 12.73 -5.03 5.07
CA TRP A 146 12.49 -6.02 6.12
C TRP A 146 11.57 -5.49 7.22
N ASP A 147 11.53 -4.17 7.42
CA ASP A 147 10.60 -3.55 8.36
C ASP A 147 9.15 -3.72 7.90
N ALA A 148 8.88 -3.63 6.59
CA ALA A 148 7.56 -3.89 6.02
C ALA A 148 7.13 -5.34 6.25
N VAL A 149 8.05 -6.30 6.09
CA VAL A 149 7.82 -7.73 6.41
C VAL A 149 7.47 -7.91 7.88
N SER A 150 8.20 -7.25 8.78
CA SER A 150 7.95 -7.28 10.24
C SER A 150 6.57 -6.72 10.60
N ILE A 151 6.23 -5.54 10.09
CA ILE A 151 4.93 -4.89 10.30
C ILE A 151 3.80 -5.76 9.75
N SER A 152 3.99 -6.32 8.55
CA SER A 152 3.02 -7.22 7.96
C SER A 152 2.82 -8.50 8.78
N LEU A 153 3.89 -9.08 9.33
CA LEU A 153 3.77 -10.22 10.25
C LEU A 153 3.00 -9.84 11.51
N GLN A 154 3.20 -8.66 12.09
CA GLN A 154 2.40 -8.22 13.25
C GLN A 154 0.90 -8.14 12.92
N MET A 155 0.56 -7.67 11.73
CA MET A 155 -0.84 -7.61 11.27
C MET A 155 -1.41 -9.00 10.93
N THR A 156 -0.64 -9.85 10.26
CA THR A 156 -1.13 -11.13 9.70
C THR A 156 -0.93 -12.33 10.62
N SER A 157 -0.09 -12.23 11.66
CA SER A 157 0.23 -13.32 12.59
C SER A 157 -0.98 -14.06 13.16
N PRO A 158 -2.08 -13.39 13.58
CA PRO A 158 -3.26 -14.10 14.08
C PRO A 158 -3.87 -15.05 13.03
N PHE A 159 -3.92 -14.61 11.77
CA PHE A 159 -4.47 -15.41 10.68
C PHE A 159 -3.52 -16.54 10.26
N LEU A 160 -2.21 -16.26 10.22
CA LEU A 160 -1.17 -17.27 9.97
C LEU A 160 -1.18 -18.34 11.07
N HIS A 161 -1.40 -17.95 12.32
CA HIS A 161 -1.54 -18.87 13.45
C HIS A 161 -2.74 -19.80 13.28
N ILE A 162 -3.93 -19.26 12.99
CA ILE A 162 -5.13 -20.06 12.74
C ILE A 162 -4.88 -21.02 11.57
N GLY A 163 -4.28 -20.53 10.48
CA GLY A 163 -3.91 -21.37 9.33
C GLY A 163 -2.95 -22.49 9.70
N ALA A 164 -1.94 -22.22 10.53
CA ALA A 164 -1.00 -23.22 11.02
C ALA A 164 -1.68 -24.27 11.92
N VAL A 165 -2.61 -23.87 12.79
CA VAL A 165 -3.39 -24.80 13.64
C VAL A 165 -4.25 -25.72 12.78
N VAL A 166 -4.95 -25.17 11.79
CA VAL A 166 -5.74 -25.96 10.83
C VAL A 166 -4.85 -26.92 10.06
N GLY A 167 -3.71 -26.44 9.56
CA GLY A 167 -2.74 -27.25 8.83
C GLY A 167 -2.20 -28.41 9.66
N VAL A 168 -1.66 -28.13 10.85
CA VAL A 168 -1.12 -29.17 11.75
C VAL A 168 -2.20 -30.19 12.13
N SER A 169 -3.43 -29.73 12.38
CA SER A 169 -4.57 -30.62 12.67
C SER A 169 -4.90 -31.52 11.47
N ALA A 170 -4.92 -30.96 10.26
CA ALA A 170 -5.17 -31.70 9.03
C ALA A 170 -4.06 -32.72 8.71
N PHE A 171 -2.81 -32.47 9.11
CA PHE A 171 -1.68 -33.38 8.90
C PHE A 171 -1.45 -34.37 10.06
N ALA A 172 -2.15 -34.23 11.19
CA ALA A 172 -1.97 -35.09 12.36
C ALA A 172 -2.14 -36.59 12.04
N TRP A 173 -3.10 -36.95 11.19
CA TRP A 173 -3.32 -38.34 10.78
C TRP A 173 -2.19 -38.89 9.90
N VAL A 174 -1.52 -38.03 9.10
CA VAL A 174 -0.34 -38.43 8.31
C VAL A 174 0.81 -38.74 9.24
N VAL A 175 1.07 -37.87 10.23
CA VAL A 175 2.09 -38.07 11.27
C VAL A 175 1.82 -39.35 12.06
N ALA A 176 0.56 -39.60 12.44
CA ALA A 176 0.15 -40.87 13.03
C ALA A 176 0.43 -42.05 12.08
N GLY A 177 0.14 -41.93 10.79
CA GLY A 177 0.49 -42.96 9.81
C GLY A 177 1.99 -43.33 9.81
N TYR A 178 2.89 -42.35 9.96
CA TYR A 178 4.33 -42.62 10.09
C TYR A 178 4.72 -43.25 11.44
N TYR A 179 4.13 -42.78 12.54
CA TYR A 179 4.40 -43.32 13.87
C TYR A 179 3.98 -44.80 13.99
N TRP A 180 2.82 -45.17 13.44
CA TRP A 180 2.35 -46.56 13.47
C TRP A 180 3.04 -47.44 12.44
N GLY A 181 3.49 -46.86 11.31
CA GLY A 181 4.16 -47.59 10.24
C GLY A 181 5.64 -47.90 10.46
N THR A 182 6.31 -47.23 11.41
CA THR A 182 7.73 -47.50 11.72
C THR A 182 7.89 -48.57 12.80
N SER A 183 8.83 -49.49 12.61
CA SER A 183 9.19 -50.51 13.60
C SER A 183 10.24 -50.02 14.61
N SER A 184 10.93 -48.91 14.34
CA SER A 184 12.00 -48.37 15.19
C SER A 184 11.44 -47.57 16.37
N LYS A 185 11.75 -48.00 17.60
CA LYS A 185 11.37 -47.27 18.82
C LYS A 185 11.95 -45.86 18.87
N VAL A 186 13.20 -45.69 18.42
CA VAL A 186 13.88 -44.39 18.39
C VAL A 186 13.12 -43.42 17.48
N PHE A 187 12.73 -43.87 16.30
CA PHE A 187 12.02 -43.03 15.33
C PHE A 187 10.61 -42.65 15.80
N LYS A 188 9.90 -43.55 16.50
CA LYS A 188 8.61 -43.24 17.13
C LYS A 188 8.72 -42.10 18.14
N TRP A 189 9.73 -42.15 19.02
CA TRP A 189 9.99 -41.08 19.99
C TRP A 189 10.35 -39.78 19.30
N ILE A 190 11.18 -39.80 18.25
CA ILE A 190 11.52 -38.60 17.48
C ILE A 190 10.25 -37.97 16.88
N ILE A 191 9.40 -38.74 16.20
CA ILE A 191 8.16 -38.22 15.60
C ILE A 191 7.26 -37.59 16.67
N LEU A 192 7.04 -38.30 17.78
CA LEU A 192 6.16 -37.84 18.85
C LEU A 192 6.69 -36.56 19.50
N THR A 193 7.99 -36.51 19.81
CA THR A 193 8.62 -35.34 20.43
C THR A 193 8.58 -34.12 19.50
N VAL A 194 8.91 -34.28 18.22
CA VAL A 194 8.85 -33.18 17.24
C VAL A 194 7.42 -32.66 17.09
N PHE A 195 6.43 -33.56 16.97
CA PHE A 195 5.04 -33.17 16.87
C PHE A 195 4.52 -32.48 18.14
N ALA A 196 4.91 -32.97 19.33
CA ALA A 196 4.55 -32.35 20.60
C ALA A 196 5.17 -30.95 20.75
N ILE A 197 6.46 -30.79 20.42
CA ILE A 197 7.13 -29.47 20.43
C ILE A 197 6.44 -28.51 19.49
N LEU A 198 6.09 -28.95 18.28
CA LEU A 198 5.38 -28.13 17.29
C LEU A 198 4.02 -27.68 17.82
N LEU A 199 3.25 -28.59 18.42
CA LEU A 199 1.96 -28.25 19.01
C LEU A 199 2.11 -27.27 20.17
N VAL A 200 3.05 -27.51 21.10
CA VAL A 200 3.31 -26.61 22.22
C VAL A 200 3.70 -25.22 21.74
N ALA A 201 4.65 -25.13 20.79
CA ALA A 201 5.05 -23.85 20.21
C ALA A 201 3.86 -23.13 19.55
N LEU A 202 3.03 -23.87 18.81
CA LEU A 202 1.87 -23.32 18.13
C LEU A 202 0.80 -22.84 19.11
N TYR A 203 0.46 -23.59 20.14
CA TYR A 203 -0.53 -23.20 21.14
C TYR A 203 -0.06 -22.09 22.08
N ILE A 204 1.26 -21.95 22.30
CA ILE A 204 1.84 -20.86 23.08
C ILE A 204 1.99 -19.58 22.24
N SER A 205 2.17 -19.69 20.92
CA SER A 205 2.45 -18.53 20.06
C SER A 205 1.48 -17.35 20.18
N PRO A 206 0.15 -17.50 20.43
CA PRO A 206 -0.74 -16.36 20.64
C PRO A 206 -0.32 -15.43 21.77
N LEU A 207 0.39 -15.92 22.79
CA LEU A 207 0.91 -15.10 23.89
C LEU A 207 2.01 -14.12 23.44
N PHE A 208 2.60 -14.35 22.27
CA PHE A 208 3.68 -13.54 21.71
C PHE A 208 3.24 -12.73 20.48
N ILE A 209 1.99 -12.89 20.02
CA ILE A 209 1.48 -12.13 18.87
C ILE A 209 1.06 -10.74 19.33
N SER A 210 1.85 -9.74 18.94
CA SER A 210 1.48 -8.32 19.06
C SER A 210 0.91 -7.86 17.74
N SER A 211 -0.41 -7.64 17.68
CA SER A 211 -1.09 -7.18 16.47
C SER A 211 -1.85 -5.88 16.76
N PRO A 212 -1.62 -4.81 15.98
CA PRO A 212 -2.41 -3.58 16.08
C PRO A 212 -3.91 -3.81 15.93
N CYS A 213 -4.31 -4.86 15.19
CA CYS A 213 -5.70 -5.24 14.98
C CYS A 213 -6.39 -5.82 16.21
N ILE A 214 -5.62 -6.25 17.23
CA ILE A 214 -6.12 -6.89 18.46
C ILE A 214 -5.85 -6.01 19.69
N LEU A 215 -5.10 -4.91 19.53
CA LEU A 215 -4.85 -3.96 20.61
C LEU A 215 -6.16 -3.29 21.07
N GLU A 216 -6.26 -3.11 22.38
CA GLU A 216 -7.29 -2.27 22.97
C GLU A 216 -7.15 -0.83 22.43
N SER A 217 -8.28 -0.17 22.16
CA SER A 217 -8.28 1.19 21.59
C SER A 217 -7.53 2.20 22.47
N SER A 218 -7.43 1.96 23.78
CA SER A 218 -6.68 2.78 24.74
C SER A 218 -5.16 2.69 24.57
N LYS A 219 -4.66 1.65 23.92
CA LYS A 219 -3.23 1.40 23.68
C LYS A 219 -2.79 1.81 22.28
N LEU A 220 -3.73 2.23 21.41
CA LEU A 220 -3.40 2.73 20.09
C LEU A 220 -2.84 4.17 20.20
N PRO A 221 -1.88 4.55 19.35
CA PRO A 221 -1.47 5.95 19.26
C PRO A 221 -2.65 6.83 18.82
N SER A 222 -2.53 8.14 19.04
CA SER A 222 -3.52 9.09 18.53
C SER A 222 -3.72 8.90 17.03
N LYS A 223 -4.97 8.92 16.59
CA LYS A 223 -5.27 8.81 15.15
C LYS A 223 -4.56 9.94 14.40
N PRO A 224 -3.98 9.65 13.22
CA PRO A 224 -3.44 10.70 12.37
C PRO A 224 -4.57 11.65 11.96
N LYS A 225 -4.24 12.93 11.86
CA LYS A 225 -5.16 13.93 11.33
C LYS A 225 -5.36 13.74 9.83
N ILE A 226 -6.56 14.01 9.35
CA ILE A 226 -6.93 13.89 7.94
C ILE A 226 -6.88 15.28 7.31
N TYR A 227 -6.01 15.42 6.32
CA TYR A 227 -5.86 16.63 5.50
C TYR A 227 -6.54 16.38 4.15
N GLY A 228 -7.60 17.12 3.87
CA GLY A 228 -8.28 16.99 2.59
C GLY A 228 -7.65 17.88 1.54
N HIS A 229 -6.77 17.28 0.74
CA HIS A 229 -6.05 17.94 -0.34
C HIS A 229 -7.02 18.48 -1.39
N ARG A 230 -7.10 19.82 -1.51
CA ARG A 230 -8.06 20.56 -2.34
C ARG A 230 -9.53 20.23 -2.04
N GLY A 231 -9.83 19.92 -0.78
CA GLY A 231 -11.12 19.39 -0.36
C GLY A 231 -11.17 17.87 -0.42
N ALA A 232 -12.17 17.33 -1.11
CA ALA A 232 -12.36 15.89 -1.32
C ALA A 232 -12.44 15.59 -2.83
N PRO A 233 -11.33 15.68 -3.59
CA PRO A 233 -11.33 15.64 -5.06
C PRO A 233 -11.85 14.31 -5.64
N MET A 234 -11.81 13.22 -4.87
CA MET A 234 -12.41 11.94 -5.28
C MET A 234 -13.95 11.92 -5.15
N LEU A 235 -14.53 12.81 -4.36
CA LEU A 235 -15.98 12.87 -4.06
C LEU A 235 -16.67 14.06 -4.72
N ALA A 236 -15.93 15.12 -5.05
CA ALA A 236 -16.45 16.36 -5.63
C ALA A 236 -15.35 17.13 -6.36
N PRO A 237 -15.68 18.10 -7.23
CA PRO A 237 -14.70 18.89 -7.97
C PRO A 237 -13.72 19.59 -7.01
N GLU A 238 -12.41 19.47 -7.25
CA GLU A 238 -11.36 20.08 -6.40
C GLU A 238 -11.54 21.60 -6.21
N ASN A 239 -11.17 22.13 -5.05
CA ASN A 239 -11.24 23.55 -4.72
C ASN A 239 -12.64 24.18 -4.92
N THR A 240 -13.71 23.44 -4.64
CA THR A 240 -15.10 23.94 -4.63
C THR A 240 -15.73 23.80 -3.25
N MET A 241 -16.77 24.60 -2.94
CA MET A 241 -17.44 24.50 -1.65
C MET A 241 -18.05 23.12 -1.40
N MET A 242 -18.62 22.49 -2.44
CA MET A 242 -19.08 21.10 -2.35
C MET A 242 -17.95 20.13 -1.94
N SER A 243 -16.72 20.35 -2.41
CA SER A 243 -15.56 19.54 -2.04
C SER A 243 -15.24 19.63 -0.55
N PHE A 244 -15.28 20.84 0.00
CA PHE A 244 -15.06 21.07 1.42
C PHE A 244 -16.23 20.54 2.27
N ASP A 245 -17.47 20.67 1.80
CA ASP A 245 -18.64 20.10 2.49
C ASP A 245 -18.60 18.56 2.54
N LYS A 246 -18.19 17.91 1.45
CA LYS A 246 -17.95 16.45 1.42
C LYS A 246 -16.81 16.07 2.37
N LEU A 247 -15.78 16.91 2.46
CA LEU A 247 -14.65 16.70 3.35
C LEU A 247 -15.05 16.82 4.84
N VAL A 248 -15.95 17.75 5.19
CA VAL A 248 -16.55 17.83 6.52
C VAL A 248 -17.32 16.55 6.85
N ALA A 249 -18.09 16.04 5.89
CA ALA A 249 -18.90 14.83 6.09
C ALA A 249 -18.06 13.57 6.39
N VAL A 250 -16.80 13.53 5.95
CA VAL A 250 -15.87 12.42 6.26
C VAL A 250 -15.06 12.64 7.54
N GLY A 251 -15.27 13.76 8.24
CA GLY A 251 -14.62 14.06 9.52
C GLY A 251 -13.16 14.45 9.41
N ALA A 252 -12.80 15.24 8.38
CA ALA A 252 -11.44 15.74 8.22
C ALA A 252 -11.08 16.84 9.23
N ASP A 253 -9.79 16.96 9.52
CA ASP A 253 -9.25 17.91 10.49
C ASP A 253 -8.75 19.21 9.85
N VAL A 254 -8.37 19.14 8.56
CA VAL A 254 -7.75 20.26 7.83
C VAL A 254 -8.29 20.35 6.40
N PHE A 255 -8.70 21.55 6.02
CA PHE A 255 -8.90 21.95 4.63
C PHE A 255 -7.55 22.35 4.04
N GLU A 256 -7.08 21.60 3.06
CA GLU A 256 -5.93 21.98 2.26
C GLU A 256 -6.41 22.53 0.91
N THR A 257 -5.76 23.60 0.41
CA THR A 257 -6.13 24.26 -0.85
C THR A 257 -4.97 25.04 -1.46
N ASP A 258 -5.20 25.64 -2.61
CA ASP A 258 -4.29 26.56 -3.30
C ASP A 258 -4.96 27.92 -3.43
N VAL A 259 -4.26 28.99 -3.06
CA VAL A 259 -4.74 30.37 -3.11
C VAL A 259 -4.00 31.16 -4.19
N MET A 260 -4.76 31.88 -5.00
CA MET A 260 -4.29 32.89 -5.95
C MET A 260 -4.97 34.22 -5.66
N VAL A 261 -4.48 35.32 -6.27
CA VAL A 261 -5.05 36.67 -6.13
C VAL A 261 -5.53 37.15 -7.49
N SER A 262 -6.79 37.59 -7.59
CA SER A 262 -7.37 38.11 -8.82
C SER A 262 -6.81 39.47 -9.22
N LEU A 263 -7.12 39.92 -10.43
CA LEU A 263 -6.64 41.20 -11.00
C LEU A 263 -7.08 42.41 -10.16
N ASP A 264 -8.20 42.29 -9.47
CA ASP A 264 -8.79 43.27 -8.57
C ASP A 264 -8.53 42.97 -7.07
N GLY A 265 -7.61 42.05 -6.77
CA GLY A 265 -7.06 41.87 -5.42
C GLY A 265 -7.88 40.98 -4.50
N ILE A 266 -8.73 40.10 -5.03
CA ILE A 266 -9.51 39.15 -4.24
C ILE A 266 -8.81 37.78 -4.22
N PRO A 267 -8.40 37.27 -3.03
CA PRO A 267 -7.88 35.92 -2.94
C PRO A 267 -8.94 34.86 -3.23
N PHE A 268 -8.63 33.89 -4.08
CA PHE A 268 -9.53 32.83 -4.53
C PHE A 268 -8.85 31.47 -4.62
N LEU A 269 -9.64 30.40 -4.65
CA LEU A 269 -9.12 29.04 -4.64
C LEU A 269 -8.87 28.51 -6.06
N MET A 270 -7.62 28.25 -6.41
CA MET A 270 -7.24 27.68 -7.69
C MET A 270 -5.82 27.11 -7.64
N HIS A 271 -5.65 25.87 -8.10
CA HIS A 271 -4.33 25.23 -8.17
C HIS A 271 -3.57 25.62 -9.43
N ASP A 272 -4.26 25.63 -10.57
CA ASP A 272 -3.62 25.75 -11.88
C ASP A 272 -3.35 27.21 -12.23
N SER A 273 -2.24 27.45 -12.93
CA SER A 273 -1.92 28.78 -13.47
C SER A 273 -2.92 29.24 -14.53
N THR A 274 -3.73 28.34 -15.11
CA THR A 274 -4.80 28.68 -16.06
C THR A 274 -6.12 28.04 -15.62
N LEU A 275 -7.24 28.56 -16.13
CA LEU A 275 -8.59 28.10 -15.75
C LEU A 275 -9.08 26.92 -16.61
N GLN A 276 -8.26 26.45 -17.57
CA GLN A 276 -8.69 25.54 -18.64
C GLN A 276 -9.07 24.13 -18.17
N ARG A 277 -8.40 23.61 -17.13
CA ARG A 277 -8.57 22.21 -16.71
C ARG A 277 -9.85 22.01 -15.91
N THR A 278 -10.15 22.96 -15.02
CA THR A 278 -11.15 22.83 -13.95
C THR A 278 -12.32 23.81 -14.10
N THR A 279 -12.44 24.49 -15.24
CA THR A 279 -13.57 25.39 -15.50
C THR A 279 -14.06 25.33 -16.95
N ASN A 280 -15.15 26.04 -17.22
CA ASN A 280 -15.68 26.27 -18.56
C ASN A 280 -15.10 27.52 -19.27
N VAL A 281 -13.92 28.02 -18.89
CA VAL A 281 -13.31 29.25 -19.45
C VAL A 281 -13.27 29.27 -20.97
N LYS A 282 -13.07 28.13 -21.64
CA LYS A 282 -13.07 28.04 -23.12
C LYS A 282 -14.39 28.50 -23.75
N ASN A 283 -15.50 28.33 -23.05
CA ASN A 283 -16.82 28.69 -23.55
C ASN A 283 -17.17 30.14 -23.22
N VAL A 284 -16.73 30.64 -22.05
CA VAL A 284 -17.04 31.99 -21.56
C VAL A 284 -16.05 33.03 -22.10
N PHE A 285 -14.75 32.69 -22.14
CA PHE A 285 -13.64 33.53 -22.59
C PHE A 285 -12.74 32.78 -23.60
N PRO A 286 -13.22 32.50 -24.83
CA PRO A 286 -12.56 31.62 -25.81
C PRO A 286 -11.21 32.10 -26.35
N ASN A 287 -10.82 33.36 -26.10
CA ASN A 287 -9.53 33.91 -26.52
C ASN A 287 -8.54 34.09 -25.35
N GLN A 288 -8.93 33.67 -24.15
CA GLN A 288 -8.18 33.85 -22.91
C GLN A 288 -8.02 32.54 -22.15
N GLU A 289 -8.25 31.36 -22.77
CA GLU A 289 -8.21 30.10 -22.03
C GLU A 289 -6.81 29.71 -21.53
N LYS A 290 -5.77 30.31 -22.11
CA LYS A 290 -4.36 30.15 -21.71
C LYS A 290 -3.85 31.28 -20.82
N GLU A 291 -4.69 32.27 -20.57
CA GLU A 291 -4.34 33.41 -19.73
C GLU A 291 -4.15 32.95 -18.29
N ASN A 292 -3.29 33.65 -17.54
CA ASN A 292 -3.08 33.31 -16.15
C ASN A 292 -4.38 33.51 -15.34
N SER A 293 -4.71 32.59 -14.45
CA SER A 293 -5.92 32.66 -13.61
C SER A 293 -5.97 33.93 -12.74
N SER A 294 -4.82 34.50 -12.37
CA SER A 294 -4.73 35.78 -11.65
C SER A 294 -5.06 37.00 -12.51
N ASN A 295 -4.98 36.90 -13.84
CA ASN A 295 -5.24 38.03 -14.74
C ASN A 295 -6.73 38.28 -15.04
N PHE A 296 -7.63 37.61 -14.31
CA PHE A 296 -9.08 37.81 -14.38
C PHE A 296 -9.56 38.59 -13.16
N THR A 297 -10.60 39.43 -13.32
CA THR A 297 -11.25 40.06 -12.16
C THR A 297 -12.11 39.05 -11.41
N TRP A 298 -12.46 39.33 -10.16
CA TRP A 298 -13.36 38.48 -9.39
C TRP A 298 -14.72 38.29 -10.08
N SER A 299 -15.23 39.35 -10.72
CA SER A 299 -16.47 39.29 -11.51
C SER A 299 -16.36 38.36 -12.72
N ASP A 300 -15.20 38.28 -13.36
CA ASP A 300 -14.94 37.35 -14.45
C ASP A 300 -14.90 35.91 -13.95
N LEU A 301 -14.16 35.67 -12.85
CA LEU A 301 -14.06 34.36 -12.21
C LEU A 301 -15.43 33.81 -11.78
N GLN A 302 -16.32 34.68 -11.27
CA GLN A 302 -17.67 34.29 -10.83
C GLN A 302 -18.64 33.95 -11.98
N GLN A 303 -18.29 34.24 -13.23
CA GLN A 303 -19.05 33.79 -14.40
C GLN A 303 -18.74 32.32 -14.77
N LEU A 304 -17.63 31.78 -14.27
CA LEU A 304 -17.18 30.44 -14.61
C LEU A 304 -17.86 29.36 -13.76
N ASN A 305 -18.13 28.24 -14.41
CA ASN A 305 -18.51 27.00 -13.77
C ASN A 305 -17.24 26.21 -13.42
N ALA A 306 -17.10 25.78 -12.16
CA ALA A 306 -15.95 25.04 -11.66
C ALA A 306 -16.26 23.57 -11.34
N GLY A 307 -17.41 23.03 -11.76
CA GLY A 307 -17.84 21.69 -11.41
C GLY A 307 -18.14 20.74 -12.57
N GLU A 308 -18.72 21.23 -13.68
CA GLU A 308 -19.13 20.36 -14.80
C GLU A 308 -17.98 19.53 -15.40
N TRP A 309 -16.76 20.06 -15.40
CA TRP A 309 -15.57 19.35 -15.87
C TRP A 309 -15.36 18.01 -15.14
N PHE A 310 -15.76 17.93 -13.87
CA PHE A 310 -15.63 16.72 -13.05
C PHE A 310 -16.52 15.59 -13.59
N LEU A 311 -17.74 15.92 -14.00
CA LEU A 311 -18.68 14.98 -14.62
C LEU A 311 -18.22 14.57 -16.03
N GLN A 312 -17.64 15.51 -16.78
CA GLN A 312 -17.20 15.26 -18.15
C GLN A 312 -15.93 14.42 -18.22
N LYS A 313 -14.95 14.70 -17.34
CA LYS A 313 -13.63 14.06 -17.36
C LYS A 313 -13.55 12.81 -16.50
N ASN A 314 -14.39 12.69 -15.47
CA ASN A 314 -14.38 11.58 -14.51
C ASN A 314 -12.95 11.26 -14.00
N PRO A 315 -12.24 12.24 -13.40
CA PRO A 315 -10.79 12.15 -13.18
C PRO A 315 -10.36 10.98 -12.29
N PHE A 316 -11.24 10.51 -11.40
CA PHE A 316 -10.97 9.43 -10.45
C PHE A 316 -11.81 8.17 -10.68
N HIS A 317 -12.57 8.11 -11.78
CA HIS A 317 -13.51 7.01 -12.05
C HIS A 317 -14.57 6.81 -10.95
N THR A 318 -14.95 7.88 -10.23
CA THR A 318 -15.85 7.83 -9.06
C THR A 318 -17.29 8.26 -9.36
N LEU A 319 -17.65 8.62 -10.60
CA LEU A 319 -19.02 9.10 -10.89
C LEU A 319 -20.15 8.14 -10.49
N GLY A 320 -19.90 6.83 -10.46
CA GLY A 320 -20.88 5.83 -10.04
C GLY A 320 -21.28 5.90 -8.57
N SER A 321 -20.53 6.61 -7.72
CA SER A 321 -20.85 6.81 -6.30
C SER A 321 -21.65 8.09 -6.03
N LEU A 322 -21.81 8.97 -7.01
CA LEU A 322 -22.56 10.21 -6.86
C LEU A 322 -24.06 9.97 -6.94
N SER A 323 -24.81 10.57 -6.02
CA SER A 323 -26.28 10.60 -6.09
C SER A 323 -26.76 11.62 -7.14
N GLU A 324 -27.99 11.49 -7.63
CA GLU A 324 -28.57 12.49 -8.55
C GLU A 324 -28.54 13.92 -7.98
N PRO A 325 -28.86 14.16 -6.69
CA PRO A 325 -28.67 15.47 -6.07
C PRO A 325 -27.21 15.97 -6.13
N ASP A 326 -26.24 15.09 -5.91
CA ASP A 326 -24.81 15.45 -6.00
C ASP A 326 -24.47 15.88 -7.42
N ILE A 327 -24.96 15.19 -8.45
CA ILE A 327 -24.74 15.55 -9.85
C ILE A 327 -25.30 16.96 -10.15
N GLN A 328 -26.48 17.28 -9.63
CA GLN A 328 -27.06 18.62 -9.80
C GLN A 328 -26.29 19.69 -9.02
N GLU A 329 -25.70 19.35 -7.87
CA GLU A 329 -24.88 20.27 -7.08
C GLU A 329 -23.52 20.53 -7.74
N VAL A 330 -22.89 19.49 -8.32
CA VAL A 330 -21.66 19.64 -9.11
C VAL A 330 -21.85 20.67 -10.22
N LYS A 331 -22.97 20.61 -10.94
CA LYS A 331 -23.27 21.56 -12.04
C LYS A 331 -23.41 23.01 -11.59
N LYS A 332 -23.57 23.29 -10.29
CA LYS A 332 -23.72 24.65 -9.75
C LYS A 332 -22.43 25.21 -9.17
N GLN A 333 -21.37 24.41 -9.05
CA GLN A 333 -20.14 24.85 -8.39
C GLN A 333 -19.46 25.98 -9.15
N LYS A 334 -18.92 26.92 -8.38
CA LYS A 334 -18.11 28.05 -8.83
C LYS A 334 -16.75 28.02 -8.13
N ILE A 335 -15.84 28.87 -8.61
CA ILE A 335 -14.58 29.16 -7.94
C ILE A 335 -14.88 29.89 -6.63
N PRO A 336 -14.52 29.34 -5.45
CA PRO A 336 -14.71 30.01 -4.17
C PRO A 336 -13.67 31.11 -3.93
N SER A 337 -14.03 32.12 -3.15
CA SER A 337 -13.05 33.03 -2.55
C SER A 337 -12.38 32.37 -1.35
N LEU A 338 -11.20 32.86 -0.96
CA LEU A 338 -10.58 32.45 0.31
C LEU A 338 -11.53 32.71 1.49
N GLU A 339 -12.25 33.84 1.48
CA GLU A 339 -13.23 34.17 2.53
C GLU A 339 -14.33 33.11 2.66
N ASN A 340 -14.81 32.53 1.54
CA ASN A 340 -15.80 31.45 1.60
C ASN A 340 -15.24 30.22 2.35
N LEU A 341 -13.99 29.87 2.09
CA LEU A 341 -13.32 28.76 2.78
C LEU A 341 -13.11 29.05 4.27
N LEU A 342 -12.62 30.23 4.61
CA LEU A 342 -12.38 30.63 6.00
C LEU A 342 -13.66 30.63 6.83
N ASN A 343 -14.77 31.09 6.25
CA ASN A 343 -16.08 31.03 6.88
C ASN A 343 -16.57 29.59 7.12
N ALA A 344 -16.33 28.69 6.15
CA ALA A 344 -16.65 27.27 6.32
C ALA A 344 -15.76 26.62 7.39
N ALA A 345 -14.46 26.92 7.39
CA ALA A 345 -13.50 26.42 8.36
C ALA A 345 -13.87 26.84 9.79
N GLU A 346 -14.20 28.11 10.02
CA GLU A 346 -14.65 28.60 11.32
C GLU A 346 -15.94 27.92 11.77
N LYS A 347 -16.93 27.83 10.87
CA LYS A 347 -18.23 27.20 11.14
C LYS A 347 -18.09 25.74 11.58
N HIS A 348 -17.15 25.01 10.98
CA HIS A 348 -16.95 23.58 11.22
C HIS A 348 -15.81 23.28 12.20
N ASN A 349 -15.12 24.30 12.72
CA ASN A 349 -13.94 24.15 13.58
C ASN A 349 -12.85 23.29 12.93
N ILE A 350 -12.57 23.55 11.65
CA ILE A 350 -11.56 22.85 10.84
C ILE A 350 -10.40 23.79 10.56
N SER A 351 -9.16 23.29 10.60
CA SER A 351 -7.99 24.13 10.30
C SER A 351 -7.84 24.34 8.79
N VAL A 352 -7.23 25.44 8.35
CA VAL A 352 -6.96 25.73 6.93
C VAL A 352 -5.46 25.75 6.70
N LEU A 353 -5.00 24.96 5.74
CA LEU A 353 -3.65 24.94 5.20
C LEU A 353 -3.75 25.34 3.72
N PHE A 354 -2.82 26.14 3.21
CA PHE A 354 -2.85 26.48 1.80
C PHE A 354 -1.47 26.78 1.22
N ASP A 355 -1.31 26.41 -0.05
CA ASP A 355 -0.24 26.95 -0.90
C ASP A 355 -0.65 28.34 -1.39
N LEU A 356 0.24 29.33 -1.30
CA LEU A 356 0.02 30.66 -1.86
C LEU A 356 0.85 30.82 -3.13
N ARG A 357 0.20 31.12 -4.25
CA ARG A 357 0.86 31.25 -5.56
C ARG A 357 1.09 32.73 -5.88
N GLN A 358 2.34 33.06 -6.25
CA GLN A 358 2.68 34.40 -6.72
C GLN A 358 1.99 34.67 -8.08
N PRO A 359 1.28 35.81 -8.25
CA PRO A 359 0.76 36.23 -9.55
C PRO A 359 1.87 36.42 -10.60
N PRO A 360 1.57 36.45 -11.91
CA PRO A 360 2.59 36.64 -12.95
C PRO A 360 3.21 38.05 -12.93
N ASP A 361 4.33 38.21 -13.63
CA ASP A 361 5.00 39.51 -13.79
C ASP A 361 4.07 40.55 -14.42
N GLY A 362 4.10 41.78 -13.91
CA GLY A 362 3.24 42.88 -14.35
C GLY A 362 1.84 42.89 -13.73
N HIS A 363 1.49 41.88 -12.92
CA HIS A 363 0.24 41.88 -12.15
C HIS A 363 0.28 42.94 -11.03
N PRO A 364 -0.81 43.70 -10.78
CA PRO A 364 -0.82 44.79 -9.78
C PRO A 364 -0.46 44.35 -8.36
N PHE A 365 -0.74 43.08 -8.03
CA PHE A 365 -0.48 42.49 -6.71
C PHE A 365 0.68 41.49 -6.70
N ASN A 366 1.52 41.44 -7.73
CA ASN A 366 2.65 40.49 -7.79
C ASN A 366 3.59 40.61 -6.58
N GLU A 367 3.87 41.82 -6.10
CA GLU A 367 4.75 42.09 -4.96
C GLU A 367 4.01 42.14 -3.61
N THR A 368 2.67 42.21 -3.61
CA THR A 368 1.86 42.44 -2.40
C THR A 368 0.83 41.35 -2.12
N TYR A 369 0.84 40.26 -2.89
CA TYR A 369 -0.10 39.14 -2.77
C TYR A 369 -0.11 38.49 -1.38
N VAL A 370 1.04 38.44 -0.69
CA VAL A 370 1.12 37.95 0.70
C VAL A 370 0.32 38.86 1.63
N ASN A 371 0.54 40.17 1.56
CA ASN A 371 -0.16 41.15 2.37
C ASN A 371 -1.68 41.17 2.08
N VAL A 372 -2.08 41.11 0.81
CA VAL A 372 -3.51 41.03 0.42
C VAL A 372 -4.17 39.78 1.01
N THR A 373 -3.48 38.64 0.95
CA THR A 373 -3.96 37.37 1.51
C THR A 373 -4.05 37.42 3.03
N LEU A 374 -3.00 37.92 3.69
CA LEU A 374 -2.94 38.09 5.14
C LEU A 374 -4.06 39.01 5.64
N THR A 375 -4.23 40.17 5.00
CA THR A 375 -5.30 41.12 5.32
C THR A 375 -6.68 40.49 5.15
N THR A 376 -6.89 39.70 4.10
CA THR A 376 -8.15 38.96 3.88
C THR A 376 -8.43 38.00 5.03
N ILE A 377 -7.41 37.27 5.53
CA ILE A 377 -7.58 36.33 6.64
C ILE A 377 -7.84 37.09 7.95
N LEU A 378 -7.07 38.14 8.24
CA LEU A 378 -7.22 38.96 9.46
C LEU A 378 -8.58 39.67 9.53
N ASN A 379 -9.15 40.06 8.38
CA ASN A 379 -10.48 40.67 8.30
C ASN A 379 -11.62 39.64 8.37
N SER A 380 -11.31 38.35 8.24
CA SER A 380 -12.30 37.28 8.34
C SER A 380 -12.67 36.99 9.81
N LYS A 381 -13.65 36.11 10.02
CA LYS A 381 -14.08 35.67 11.35
C LYS A 381 -13.33 34.43 11.86
N ILE A 382 -12.37 33.91 11.09
CA ILE A 382 -11.67 32.69 11.49
C ILE A 382 -10.82 32.94 12.73
N ARG A 383 -10.84 31.98 13.64
CA ARG A 383 -9.93 31.98 14.77
C ARG A 383 -8.48 31.79 14.30
N PRO A 384 -7.52 32.65 14.74
CA PRO A 384 -6.14 32.59 14.27
C PRO A 384 -5.49 31.22 14.42
N GLU A 385 -5.81 30.49 15.49
CA GLU A 385 -5.24 29.15 15.72
C GLU A 385 -5.67 28.13 14.67
N LEU A 386 -6.75 28.34 13.91
CA LEU A 386 -7.16 27.43 12.83
C LEU A 386 -6.37 27.67 11.55
N VAL A 387 -5.62 28.75 11.43
CA VAL A 387 -4.82 29.06 10.24
C VAL A 387 -3.45 28.39 10.35
N LEU A 388 -3.18 27.45 9.45
CA LEU A 388 -1.89 26.78 9.29
C LEU A 388 -1.12 27.47 8.16
N TRP A 389 -0.20 28.38 8.52
CA TRP A 389 0.53 29.21 7.57
C TRP A 389 1.72 28.47 6.97
N LEU A 390 1.53 27.96 5.76
CA LEU A 390 2.56 27.27 4.97
C LEU A 390 3.50 28.20 4.17
N PRO A 391 3.05 29.33 3.57
CA PRO A 391 3.89 30.17 2.71
C PRO A 391 5.17 30.66 3.41
N ASP A 392 6.29 30.61 2.69
CA ASP A 392 7.60 30.97 3.21
C ASP A 392 7.95 32.45 2.97
N GLU A 393 7.33 33.03 1.95
CA GLU A 393 7.49 34.41 1.55
C GLU A 393 6.97 35.34 2.64
N GLU A 394 7.79 36.34 3.00
CA GLU A 394 7.47 37.34 4.03
C GLU A 394 7.05 36.76 5.40
N ARG A 395 7.44 35.53 5.73
CA ARG A 395 7.03 34.86 6.99
C ARG A 395 7.29 35.68 8.25
N ASN A 396 8.40 36.41 8.31
CA ASN A 396 8.70 37.27 9.46
C ASN A 396 7.65 38.37 9.67
N LEU A 397 7.11 38.93 8.59
CA LEU A 397 6.02 39.90 8.64
C LEU A 397 4.75 39.22 9.18
N VAL A 398 4.41 38.04 8.67
CA VAL A 398 3.22 37.28 9.10
C VAL A 398 3.31 36.91 10.58
N ILE A 399 4.48 36.51 11.09
CA ILE A 399 4.67 36.19 12.51
C ILE A 399 4.40 37.41 13.39
N VAL A 400 4.82 38.60 12.94
CA VAL A 400 4.62 39.85 13.68
C VAL A 400 3.16 40.31 13.63
N GLU A 401 2.52 40.25 12.47
CA GLU A 401 1.15 40.75 12.26
C GLU A 401 0.07 39.75 12.71
N ALA A 402 0.32 38.45 12.61
CA ALA A 402 -0.61 37.38 12.95
C ALA A 402 0.03 36.31 13.85
N PRO A 403 0.45 36.66 15.09
CA PRO A 403 1.14 35.75 15.99
C PRO A 403 0.32 34.52 16.41
N GLY A 404 -1.01 34.55 16.20
CA GLY A 404 -1.89 33.42 16.47
C GLY A 404 -1.90 32.33 15.39
N PHE A 405 -1.32 32.58 14.21
CA PHE A 405 -1.24 31.58 13.15
C PHE A 405 -0.23 30.49 13.48
N ARG A 406 -0.56 29.23 13.18
CA ARG A 406 0.36 28.11 13.33
C ARG A 406 1.28 28.03 12.11
N GLN A 407 2.56 28.28 12.32
CA GLN A 407 3.56 28.25 11.25
C GLN A 407 3.87 26.80 10.85
N ILE A 408 3.73 26.47 9.57
CA ILE A 408 4.11 25.18 8.98
C ILE A 408 5.30 25.39 8.06
N TYR A 409 6.37 24.63 8.26
CA TYR A 409 7.64 24.83 7.55
C TYR A 409 7.87 23.78 6.47
N GLY A 410 8.10 24.22 5.23
CA GLY A 410 8.27 23.32 4.08
C GLY A 410 9.65 22.68 3.93
N ARG A 411 10.70 23.28 4.50
CA ARG A 411 12.08 22.75 4.50
C ARG A 411 12.74 23.09 5.83
N LYS A 412 13.47 22.15 6.43
CA LYS A 412 14.32 22.42 7.60
C LYS A 412 15.43 23.39 7.15
N LYS A 413 15.30 24.68 7.48
CA LYS A 413 16.25 25.73 7.04
C LYS A 413 17.54 25.71 7.86
N GLU A 414 17.51 25.21 9.10
CA GLU A 414 18.70 25.08 9.96
C GLU A 414 18.65 23.82 10.84
N GLU A 415 19.81 23.22 11.13
CA GLU A 415 19.95 21.96 11.88
C GLU A 415 19.48 22.06 13.35
N ASN A 416 19.40 23.27 13.92
CA ASN A 416 19.21 23.52 15.35
C ASN A 416 17.82 24.00 15.76
N GLU A 417 16.87 24.14 14.84
CA GLU A 417 15.48 24.46 15.19
C GLU A 417 14.64 23.18 15.31
N THR A 418 14.07 22.94 16.50
CA THR A 418 13.00 21.97 16.68
C THR A 418 11.73 22.55 16.08
N LEU A 419 11.43 22.15 14.85
CA LEU A 419 10.20 22.54 14.16
C LEU A 419 9.06 21.60 14.57
N ASP A 420 8.11 22.11 15.35
CA ASP A 420 6.96 21.32 15.83
C ASP A 420 5.99 20.92 14.70
N PHE A 421 5.95 21.69 13.61
CA PHE A 421 5.08 21.43 12.46
C PHE A 421 5.83 21.63 11.14
N VAL A 422 5.98 20.55 10.39
CA VAL A 422 6.73 20.52 9.14
C VAL A 422 5.92 19.89 8.01
N ASN A 423 6.05 20.45 6.81
CA ASN A 423 5.51 19.91 5.56
C ASN A 423 6.67 19.51 4.64
N LEU A 424 7.30 18.37 4.92
CA LEU A 424 8.52 17.94 4.21
C LEU A 424 8.20 16.94 3.11
N SER A 425 8.93 17.06 2.01
CA SER A 425 9.01 15.99 1.02
C SER A 425 9.85 14.84 1.56
N TYR A 426 9.20 13.70 1.83
CA TYR A 426 9.86 12.48 2.31
C TYR A 426 10.96 11.95 1.39
N LYS A 427 10.99 12.37 0.11
CA LYS A 427 12.00 11.93 -0.87
C LYS A 427 13.43 12.30 -0.48
N ASN A 428 13.59 13.35 0.32
CA ASN A 428 14.90 13.88 0.71
C ASN A 428 15.24 13.62 2.18
N LEU A 429 14.39 12.86 2.89
CA LEU A 429 14.59 12.50 4.29
C LEU A 429 15.07 11.06 4.38
N THR A 430 16.00 10.81 5.29
CA THR A 430 16.36 9.45 5.71
C THR A 430 15.19 8.82 6.47
N VAL A 431 15.08 7.49 6.44
CA VAL A 431 14.06 6.76 7.22
C VAL A 431 14.16 7.09 8.72
N SER A 432 15.37 7.35 9.22
CA SER A 432 15.63 7.80 10.58
C SER A 432 15.15 9.22 10.91
N GLU A 433 14.98 10.09 9.91
CA GLU A 433 14.41 11.44 10.11
C GLU A 433 12.88 11.44 10.03
N VAL A 434 12.31 10.42 9.37
CA VAL A 434 10.85 10.23 9.28
C VAL A 434 10.29 9.54 10.54
N ARG A 435 11.08 8.66 11.16
CA ARG A 435 10.77 7.99 12.43
C ARG A 435 11.12 8.87 13.62
#